data_AF-A0A0M9ZXY3-F1
#
_entry.id   AF-A0A0M9ZXY3-F1
#
_cell.length_a   1.000
_cell.length_b   1.000
_cell.length_c   1.000
_cell.angle_alpha   90.00
_cell.angle_beta   90.00
_cell.angle_gamma   90.00
#
_symmetry.space_group_name_H-M   'P 1'
#
loop_
_entity.id
_entity.type
_entity.pdbx_description
1 polymer ?
#
loop_
_entity_poly.entity_id
_entity_poly.type
_entity_poly.pdbx_seq_one_letter_code
_entity_poly.pdbx_strand_id
1 'polypeptide(L)'
;MASSSDASSSAGSNPEQPGSDIASEGTAGTGSSNVSAFVEGAGKDTGRRGRVRLRRAAVMAVPATLVAATLAVLTAQGALGVQFAISGMPFTVTATELKGTGFEQFGALDHMIEGSPNEGDTGGQVLVITSAIKTATLTNLCQSVDLGGINLLIKAGNAGTPVSATDLTTDSTEVAGDATFDDIEIGNDASTLSAAGVKGPEGVFSQQARTVRIAKLRQTNYATTAGVFKLPGLKLSFSSTGC
;
A
#
# COMPACT_ATOMS: atom_id res chain seq x y z
N MET A 1 -45.01 -3.40 -52.80
CA MET A 1 -45.87 -2.37 -52.20
C MET A 1 -45.05 -1.78 -51.06
N ALA A 2 -44.31 -0.69 -51.29
CA ALA A 2 -44.75 0.72 -51.19
C ALA A 2 -45.22 1.03 -49.75
N SER A 3 -44.71 2.00 -48.98
CA SER A 3 -44.12 3.29 -49.33
C SER A 3 -43.23 3.87 -48.20
N SER A 4 -42.33 4.74 -48.67
CA SER A 4 -41.47 5.76 -48.07
C SER A 4 -42.13 6.80 -47.15
N SER A 5 -41.30 7.52 -46.37
CA SER A 5 -41.31 9.00 -46.27
C SER A 5 -40.02 9.55 -45.63
N ASP A 6 -39.35 10.44 -46.35
CA ASP A 6 -38.25 11.34 -45.94
C ASP A 6 -38.76 12.60 -45.20
N ALA A 7 -37.88 13.26 -44.42
CA ALA A 7 -37.70 14.73 -44.32
C ALA A 7 -36.71 15.06 -43.16
N SER A 8 -35.50 15.60 -43.38
CA SER A 8 -35.07 16.98 -43.69
C SER A 8 -35.08 18.01 -42.53
N SER A 9 -33.85 18.42 -42.16
CA SER A 9 -33.34 19.75 -41.76
C SER A 9 -34.23 20.82 -41.09
N SER A 10 -33.71 21.48 -40.03
CA SER A 10 -33.35 22.92 -40.05
C SER A 10 -33.00 23.46 -38.65
N ALA A 11 -32.27 24.58 -38.66
CA ALA A 11 -31.62 25.28 -37.56
C ALA A 11 -32.56 26.15 -36.69
N GLY A 12 -32.07 26.52 -35.50
CA GLY A 12 -32.59 27.63 -34.68
C GLY A 12 -31.68 27.83 -33.45
N SER A 13 -30.77 28.82 -33.46
CA SER A 13 -30.95 30.21 -32.99
C SER A 13 -30.90 30.34 -31.47
N ASN A 14 -29.76 30.83 -30.96
CA ASN A 14 -29.56 31.27 -29.57
C ASN A 14 -29.48 32.81 -29.55
N PRO A 15 -30.16 33.54 -28.65
CA PRO A 15 -30.18 35.00 -28.65
C PRO A 15 -29.03 35.66 -27.85
N GLU A 16 -28.75 36.91 -28.24
CA GLU A 16 -27.71 37.85 -27.83
C GLU A 16 -27.87 38.52 -26.44
N GLN A 17 -26.70 38.81 -25.82
CA GLN A 17 -26.16 39.97 -25.03
C GLN A 17 -27.05 41.10 -24.45
N PRO A 18 -26.60 41.98 -23.49
CA PRO A 18 -25.26 42.58 -23.27
C PRO A 18 -24.83 42.66 -21.76
N GLY A 19 -23.70 43.19 -21.26
CA GLY A 19 -22.54 43.97 -21.72
C GLY A 19 -22.07 44.86 -20.55
N SER A 20 -20.78 44.88 -20.23
CA SER A 20 -20.06 46.08 -19.74
C SER A 20 -18.57 45.81 -19.69
N ASP A 21 -17.88 46.78 -20.30
CA ASP A 21 -16.46 46.87 -20.58
C ASP A 21 -15.58 46.96 -19.31
N ILE A 22 -14.30 46.61 -19.43
CA ILE A 22 -13.21 47.61 -19.58
C ILE A 22 -11.88 46.89 -19.87
N ALA A 23 -11.41 47.14 -21.09
CA ALA A 23 -10.05 47.35 -21.57
C ALA A 23 -8.89 46.47 -21.09
N SER A 24 -8.40 45.66 -22.04
CA SER A 24 -7.02 45.17 -22.15
C SER A 24 -6.07 46.24 -22.69
N GLU A 25 -4.83 46.24 -22.22
CA GLU A 25 -3.63 46.46 -23.05
C GLU A 25 -2.55 45.47 -22.62
N GLY A 26 -1.88 44.80 -23.57
CA GLY A 26 -0.66 44.03 -23.28
C GLY A 26 -0.44 42.78 -24.10
N THR A 27 -0.21 42.95 -25.39
CA THR A 27 0.08 41.98 -26.46
C THR A 27 1.31 41.08 -26.24
N ALA A 28 1.15 39.81 -26.65
CA ALA A 28 2.13 38.82 -27.17
C ALA A 28 3.33 38.42 -26.27
N GLY A 29 3.73 37.15 -26.19
CA GLY A 29 3.34 35.94 -26.89
C GLY A 29 4.36 34.84 -26.62
N THR A 30 3.90 33.59 -26.82
CA THR A 30 4.70 32.43 -27.21
C THR A 30 5.56 31.74 -26.14
N GLY A 31 5.00 30.65 -25.60
CA GLY A 31 5.48 29.33 -25.99
C GLY A 31 6.46 28.60 -25.07
N SER A 32 6.05 27.37 -24.75
CA SER A 32 6.89 26.21 -24.41
C SER A 32 7.45 26.13 -22.99
N SER A 33 6.61 25.56 -22.12
CA SER A 33 7.00 24.92 -20.87
C SER A 33 7.89 23.70 -21.14
N ASN A 34 9.21 23.90 -21.08
CA ASN A 34 10.19 22.82 -20.99
C ASN A 34 10.52 22.55 -19.51
N VAL A 35 10.05 21.40 -19.03
CA VAL A 35 10.51 20.70 -17.83
C VAL A 35 11.95 20.23 -18.10
N SER A 36 12.93 21.11 -17.96
CA SER A 36 14.36 20.80 -18.09
C SER A 36 15.20 21.93 -17.49
N ALA A 37 15.10 22.15 -16.17
CA ALA A 37 16.05 23.01 -15.45
C ALA A 37 15.98 22.77 -13.93
N PHE A 38 16.23 21.54 -13.47
CA PHE A 38 16.56 21.30 -12.05
C PHE A 38 17.96 20.75 -11.84
N VAL A 39 18.72 20.55 -12.93
CA VAL A 39 20.14 20.24 -12.88
C VAL A 39 20.80 21.17 -13.88
N GLU A 40 21.48 22.18 -13.36
CA GLU A 40 22.68 22.86 -13.90
C GLU A 40 22.60 24.36 -13.54
N GLY A 41 22.99 24.66 -12.30
CA GLY A 41 23.16 26.02 -11.79
C GLY A 41 24.49 26.17 -11.05
N ALA A 42 25.53 25.43 -11.44
CA ALA A 42 26.90 25.71 -11.03
C ALA A 42 27.44 26.90 -11.85
N GLY A 43 26.78 28.06 -11.69
CA GLY A 43 27.24 29.33 -12.23
C GLY A 43 28.35 29.90 -11.36
N LYS A 44 29.54 30.06 -11.93
CA LYS A 44 30.63 30.86 -11.36
C LYS A 44 30.16 32.31 -11.19
N ASP A 45 29.82 32.69 -9.97
CA ASP A 45 29.84 34.08 -9.51
C ASP A 45 30.98 34.27 -8.51
N THR A 46 32.08 34.83 -9.00
CA THR A 46 33.19 35.31 -8.16
C THR A 46 32.82 36.66 -7.57
N GLY A 47 32.05 36.67 -6.47
CA GLY A 47 31.73 37.93 -5.80
C GLY A 47 30.73 37.79 -4.66
N ARG A 48 31.25 37.78 -3.43
CA ARG A 48 30.53 37.82 -2.14
C ARG A 48 30.00 36.47 -1.65
N ARG A 49 30.88 35.69 -1.01
CA ARG A 49 30.54 34.58 -0.10
C ARG A 49 29.43 35.05 0.86
N GLY A 50 28.20 34.60 0.65
CA GLY A 50 27.10 34.80 1.59
C GLY A 50 27.51 34.18 2.94
N ARG A 51 27.82 35.01 3.93
CA ARG A 51 28.15 34.52 5.27
C ARG A 51 26.86 34.04 5.91
N VAL A 52 26.68 32.72 6.03
CA VAL A 52 25.62 32.16 6.87
C VAL A 52 25.85 32.67 8.29
N ARG A 53 24.88 33.41 8.82
CA ARG A 53 24.91 33.84 10.22
C ARG A 53 24.65 32.60 11.07
N LEU A 54 25.71 31.86 11.42
CA LEU A 54 25.63 30.59 12.16
C LEU A 54 24.72 30.69 13.39
N ARG A 55 24.73 31.81 14.11
CA ARG A 55 23.81 32.06 15.24
C ARG A 55 22.33 32.06 14.82
N ARG A 56 21.97 32.70 13.70
CA ARG A 56 20.58 32.70 13.19
C ARG A 56 20.20 31.36 12.56
N ALA A 57 21.15 30.71 11.90
CA ALA A 57 20.94 29.36 11.37
C ALA A 57 20.67 28.37 12.51
N ALA A 58 21.43 28.43 13.61
CA ALA A 58 21.22 27.59 14.79
C ALA A 58 19.86 27.80 15.45
N VAL A 59 19.37 29.05 15.52
CA VAL A 59 18.05 29.36 16.09
C VAL A 59 16.91 28.63 15.36
N MET A 60 17.04 28.39 14.06
CA MET A 60 16.04 27.62 13.29
C MET A 60 16.38 26.13 13.21
N ALA A 61 17.66 25.77 13.11
CA ALA A 61 18.09 24.39 12.94
C ALA A 61 17.88 23.54 14.21
N VAL A 62 18.12 24.10 15.40
CA VAL A 62 17.95 23.37 16.67
C VAL A 62 16.51 22.94 16.92
N PRO A 63 15.48 23.81 16.86
CA PRO A 63 14.11 23.37 17.04
C PRO A 63 13.65 22.44 15.90
N ALA A 64 14.06 22.69 14.66
CA ALA A 64 13.71 21.81 13.54
C ALA A 64 14.27 20.39 13.70
N THR A 65 15.52 20.27 14.15
CA THR A 65 16.15 18.95 14.42
C THR A 65 15.55 18.27 15.64
N LEU A 66 15.18 19.00 16.69
CA LEU A 66 14.43 18.45 17.82
C LEU A 66 13.08 17.89 17.39
N VAL A 67 12.30 18.65 16.61
CA VAL A 67 11.01 18.17 16.09
C VAL A 67 11.19 16.92 15.23
N ALA A 68 12.15 16.93 14.30
CA ALA A 68 12.44 15.76 13.46
C ALA A 68 12.86 14.54 14.29
N ALA A 69 13.71 14.72 15.31
CA ALA A 69 14.12 13.64 16.20
C ALA A 69 12.95 13.12 17.03
N THR A 70 12.07 14.01 17.53
CA THR A 70 10.86 13.58 18.27
C THR A 70 9.91 12.80 17.39
N LEU A 71 9.67 13.25 16.16
CA LEU A 71 8.84 12.50 15.20
C LEU A 71 9.48 11.14 14.90
N ALA A 72 10.79 11.07 14.70
CA ALA A 72 11.50 9.81 14.48
C ALA A 72 11.36 8.84 15.67
N VAL A 73 11.47 9.34 16.91
CA VAL A 73 11.28 8.53 18.12
C VAL A 73 9.83 8.06 18.26
N LEU A 74 8.86 8.95 18.03
CA LEU A 74 7.44 8.61 18.11
C LEU A 74 7.04 7.59 17.05
N THR A 75 7.58 7.68 15.84
CA THR A 75 7.40 6.65 14.80
C THR A 75 8.08 5.35 15.20
N ALA A 76 9.31 5.39 15.75
CA ALA A 76 10.02 4.18 16.20
C ALA A 76 9.31 3.46 17.37
N GLN A 77 8.59 4.20 18.21
CA GLN A 77 7.78 3.67 19.31
C GLN A 77 6.38 3.21 18.85
N GLY A 78 6.02 3.39 17.58
CA GLY A 78 4.68 3.07 17.07
C GLY A 78 3.59 4.06 17.49
N ALA A 79 3.94 5.19 18.13
CA ALA A 79 2.97 6.21 18.56
C ALA A 79 2.41 7.03 17.38
N LEU A 80 3.16 7.12 16.28
CA LEU A 80 2.67 7.63 14.99
C LEU A 80 2.45 6.44 14.07
N GLY A 81 1.27 5.82 14.17
CA GLY A 81 0.85 4.76 13.27
C GLY A 81 0.79 5.29 11.85
N VAL A 82 1.59 4.72 10.95
CA VAL A 82 1.39 4.90 9.51
C VAL A 82 0.20 4.02 9.17
N GLN A 83 -1.01 4.59 9.20
CA GLN A 83 -2.21 3.83 8.87
C GLN A 83 -2.17 3.52 7.37
N PHE A 84 -1.90 2.27 7.03
CA PHE A 84 -2.05 1.77 5.67
C PHE A 84 -3.54 1.56 5.42
N ALA A 85 -4.09 2.34 4.49
CA ALA A 85 -5.47 2.13 4.06
C ALA A 85 -5.54 0.93 3.12
N ILE A 86 -6.40 -0.05 3.44
CA ILE A 86 -6.62 -1.22 2.59
C ILE A 86 -7.52 -0.87 1.41
N SER A 87 -7.36 -1.58 0.28
CA SER A 87 -8.17 -1.33 -0.92
C SER A 87 -9.62 -1.80 -0.78
N GLY A 88 -9.90 -2.66 0.20
CA GLY A 88 -11.19 -3.35 0.36
C GLY A 88 -11.41 -4.51 -0.60
N MET A 89 -10.48 -4.79 -1.53
CA MET A 89 -10.56 -5.94 -2.42
C MET A 89 -9.80 -7.12 -1.81
N PRO A 90 -10.47 -8.21 -1.41
CA PRO A 90 -9.79 -9.39 -0.92
C PRO A 90 -9.05 -10.08 -2.07
N PHE A 91 -7.91 -10.69 -1.75
CA PHE A 91 -7.14 -11.51 -2.67
C PHE A 91 -6.74 -12.83 -2.03
N THR A 92 -6.76 -13.89 -2.82
CA THR A 92 -6.39 -15.23 -2.37
C THR A 92 -4.89 -15.41 -2.53
N VAL A 93 -4.24 -15.94 -1.50
CA VAL A 93 -2.85 -16.42 -1.57
C VAL A 93 -2.84 -17.91 -1.25
N THR A 94 -2.27 -18.72 -2.13
CA THR A 94 -2.01 -20.13 -1.88
C THR A 94 -0.54 -20.46 -2.03
N ALA A 95 -0.09 -21.45 -1.26
CA ALA A 95 1.23 -22.03 -1.38
C ALA A 95 1.19 -23.50 -0.96
N THR A 96 2.06 -24.32 -1.55
CA THR A 96 2.21 -25.72 -1.11
C THR A 96 2.67 -25.77 0.34
N GLU A 97 3.59 -24.89 0.70
CA GLU A 97 4.17 -24.81 2.03
C GLU A 97 4.66 -23.39 2.31
N LEU A 98 4.35 -22.89 3.50
CA LEU A 98 4.97 -21.74 4.12
C LEU A 98 5.80 -22.21 5.31
N LYS A 99 7.05 -21.77 5.36
CA LYS A 99 7.92 -21.93 6.54
C LYS A 99 8.32 -20.55 7.03
N GLY A 100 8.20 -20.34 8.33
CA GLY A 100 8.49 -19.06 8.96
C GLY A 100 9.30 -19.22 10.25
N THR A 101 10.13 -18.22 10.54
CA THR A 101 10.78 -18.02 11.84
C THR A 101 10.33 -16.68 12.42
N GLY A 102 10.08 -16.65 13.73
CA GLY A 102 9.51 -15.49 14.42
C GLY A 102 8.09 -15.24 13.93
N PHE A 103 7.12 -15.95 14.50
CA PHE A 103 5.71 -15.87 14.12
C PHE A 103 4.92 -15.14 15.21
N GLU A 104 4.05 -14.23 14.81
CA GLU A 104 3.11 -13.49 15.65
C GLU A 104 1.76 -13.45 14.93
N GLN A 105 0.66 -13.57 15.67
CA GLN A 105 -0.68 -13.45 15.09
C GLN A 105 -1.66 -12.88 16.12
N PHE A 106 -2.47 -11.91 15.68
CA PHE A 106 -3.47 -11.24 16.50
C PHE A 106 -4.62 -10.71 15.63
N GLY A 107 -5.75 -10.42 16.26
CA GLY A 107 -6.87 -9.74 15.60
C GLY A 107 -6.64 -8.22 15.54
N ALA A 108 -6.99 -7.61 14.42
CA ALA A 108 -6.93 -6.16 14.25
C ALA A 108 -8.12 -5.67 13.42
N LEU A 109 -8.37 -4.36 13.48
CA LEU A 109 -9.36 -3.69 12.65
C LEU A 109 -8.62 -2.82 11.64
N ASP A 110 -8.80 -3.12 10.36
CA ASP A 110 -8.25 -2.33 9.26
C ASP A 110 -9.30 -1.38 8.68
N HIS A 111 -8.79 -0.34 8.03
CA HIS A 111 -9.61 0.74 7.48
C HIS A 111 -9.30 0.95 6.00
N MET A 112 -10.36 1.10 5.20
CA MET A 112 -10.25 1.61 3.85
C MET A 112 -10.03 3.12 3.86
N ILE A 113 -9.71 3.70 2.69
CA ILE A 113 -9.75 5.15 2.51
C ILE A 113 -11.18 5.66 2.71
N GLU A 114 -11.32 6.89 3.21
CA GLU A 114 -12.63 7.55 3.35
C GLU A 114 -13.34 7.68 2.00
N GLY A 115 -14.61 7.26 1.96
CA GLY A 115 -15.44 7.26 0.75
C GLY A 115 -15.05 6.17 -0.24
N SER A 116 -14.38 5.11 0.22
CA SER A 116 -14.01 3.99 -0.65
C SER A 116 -15.26 3.37 -1.30
N PRO A 117 -15.20 3.05 -2.60
CA PRO A 117 -16.31 2.37 -3.28
C PRO A 117 -16.55 0.95 -2.74
N ASN A 118 -15.60 0.41 -1.97
CA ASN A 118 -15.63 -0.94 -1.41
C ASN A 118 -16.05 -0.96 0.07
N GLU A 119 -16.42 0.18 0.66
CA GLU A 119 -16.74 0.27 2.11
C GLU A 119 -17.94 -0.56 2.54
N GLY A 120 -18.88 -0.80 1.62
CA GLY A 120 -20.13 -1.49 1.93
C GLY A 120 -20.85 -0.90 3.16
N ASP A 121 -21.48 -1.77 3.94
CA ASP A 121 -22.23 -1.38 5.13
C ASP A 121 -21.36 -1.20 6.39
N THR A 122 -20.06 -1.53 6.32
CA THR A 122 -19.15 -1.46 7.48
C THR A 122 -18.48 -0.10 7.65
N GLY A 123 -18.75 0.85 6.75
CA GLY A 123 -18.07 2.14 6.74
C GLY A 123 -16.56 2.00 6.51
N GLY A 124 -16.15 1.00 5.72
CA GLY A 124 -14.75 0.76 5.38
C GLY A 124 -13.94 0.02 6.42
N GLN A 125 -14.57 -0.50 7.48
CA GLN A 125 -13.90 -1.28 8.52
C GLN A 125 -13.91 -2.77 8.20
N VAL A 126 -12.76 -3.43 8.36
CA VAL A 126 -12.62 -4.88 8.14
C VAL A 126 -11.88 -5.50 9.32
N LEU A 127 -12.49 -6.50 9.95
CA LEU A 127 -11.83 -7.29 10.99
C LEU A 127 -10.88 -8.28 10.31
N VAL A 128 -9.60 -8.21 10.65
CA VAL A 128 -8.54 -9.01 10.06
C VAL A 128 -7.77 -9.77 11.14
N ILE A 129 -7.17 -10.87 10.72
CA ILE A 129 -6.18 -11.65 11.44
C ILE A 129 -4.83 -11.22 10.88
N THR A 130 -4.14 -10.36 11.60
CA THR A 130 -2.79 -9.93 11.25
C THR A 130 -1.83 -11.03 11.65
N SER A 131 -1.10 -11.57 10.68
CA SER A 131 -0.03 -12.53 10.88
C SER A 131 1.29 -11.89 10.50
N ALA A 132 2.26 -11.84 11.41
CA ALA A 132 3.59 -11.32 11.18
C ALA A 132 4.64 -12.43 11.26
N ILE A 133 5.56 -12.45 10.31
CA ILE A 133 6.61 -13.46 10.18
C ILE A 133 7.94 -12.76 9.88
N LYS A 134 8.92 -12.92 10.77
CA LYS A 134 10.22 -12.24 10.63
C LYS A 134 10.95 -12.66 9.37
N THR A 135 10.97 -13.94 9.08
CA THR A 135 11.52 -14.49 7.83
C THR A 135 10.65 -15.64 7.38
N ALA A 136 10.23 -15.60 6.11
CA ALA A 136 9.36 -16.61 5.54
C ALA A 136 9.90 -17.13 4.20
N THR A 137 9.64 -18.40 3.92
CA THR A 137 9.80 -18.99 2.60
C THR A 137 8.50 -19.64 2.17
N LEU A 138 8.08 -19.38 0.92
CA LEU A 138 6.86 -19.95 0.35
C LEU A 138 7.19 -20.74 -0.92
N THR A 139 6.68 -21.96 -1.02
CA THR A 139 6.87 -22.83 -2.20
C THR A 139 5.62 -22.84 -3.06
N ASN A 140 5.79 -22.69 -4.37
CA ASN A 140 4.68 -22.60 -5.35
C ASN A 140 3.65 -21.53 -4.97
N LEU A 141 4.10 -20.29 -4.80
CA LEU A 141 3.20 -19.16 -4.53
C LEU A 141 2.24 -18.97 -5.71
N CYS A 142 0.95 -18.88 -5.40
CA CYS A 142 -0.10 -18.40 -6.28
C CYS A 142 -0.86 -17.30 -5.54
N GLN A 143 -0.97 -16.12 -6.15
CA GLN A 143 -1.80 -15.04 -5.63
C GLN A 143 -2.77 -14.59 -6.72
N SER A 144 -4.05 -14.44 -6.37
CA SER A 144 -5.09 -14.01 -7.29
C SER A 144 -6.04 -12.98 -6.67
N VAL A 145 -6.31 -11.92 -7.42
CA VAL A 145 -7.35 -10.93 -7.11
C VAL A 145 -8.47 -11.07 -8.14
N ASP A 146 -9.71 -11.26 -7.71
CA ASP A 146 -10.87 -11.24 -8.60
C ASP A 146 -11.26 -9.80 -8.92
N LEU A 147 -11.31 -9.47 -10.21
CA LEU A 147 -11.65 -8.16 -10.73
C LEU A 147 -13.02 -8.15 -11.43
N GLY A 148 -13.93 -9.02 -10.99
CA GLY A 148 -15.29 -9.12 -11.53
C GLY A 148 -15.37 -10.07 -12.73
N GLY A 149 -14.81 -11.27 -12.60
CA GLY A 149 -14.86 -12.32 -13.63
C GLY A 149 -13.56 -12.53 -14.40
N ILE A 150 -12.53 -11.73 -14.12
CA ILE A 150 -11.15 -11.99 -14.52
C ILE A 150 -10.25 -11.83 -13.31
N ASN A 151 -9.25 -12.70 -13.19
CA ASN A 151 -8.33 -12.72 -12.07
C ASN A 151 -6.99 -12.12 -12.50
N LEU A 152 -6.47 -11.15 -11.73
CA LEU A 152 -5.06 -10.81 -11.78
C LEU A 152 -4.29 -11.89 -11.02
N LEU A 153 -3.43 -12.62 -11.73
CA LEU A 153 -2.75 -13.80 -11.22
C LEU A 153 -1.23 -13.56 -11.16
N ILE A 154 -0.65 -13.83 -9.99
CA ILE A 154 0.78 -13.77 -9.70
C ILE A 154 1.24 -15.16 -9.29
N LYS A 155 2.25 -15.72 -9.97
CA LYS A 155 2.86 -17.00 -9.62
C LYS A 155 4.36 -16.85 -9.46
N ALA A 156 4.94 -17.52 -8.48
CA ALA A 156 6.38 -17.54 -8.25
C ALA A 156 6.79 -18.77 -7.43
N GLY A 157 8.09 -19.05 -7.37
CA GLY A 157 8.64 -20.09 -6.50
C GLY A 157 8.34 -21.52 -6.94
N ASN A 158 8.09 -21.74 -8.23
CA ASN A 158 7.65 -23.01 -8.83
C ASN A 158 8.76 -23.79 -9.57
N ALA A 159 9.99 -23.27 -9.60
CA ALA A 159 11.13 -23.88 -10.30
C ALA A 159 12.25 -24.32 -9.33
N GLY A 160 11.87 -24.88 -8.17
CA GLY A 160 12.80 -25.40 -7.16
C GLY A 160 13.46 -24.34 -6.27
N THR A 161 13.30 -23.05 -6.57
CA THR A 161 13.73 -21.96 -5.68
C THR A 161 12.49 -21.32 -5.04
N PRO A 162 12.30 -21.38 -3.71
CA PRO A 162 11.14 -20.79 -3.05
C PRO A 162 11.14 -19.26 -3.10
N VAL A 163 9.95 -18.67 -2.95
CA VAL A 163 9.79 -17.25 -2.61
C VAL A 163 10.37 -17.01 -1.21
N SER A 164 11.02 -15.87 -1.00
CA SER A 164 11.50 -15.48 0.34
C SER A 164 11.03 -14.09 0.70
N ALA A 165 10.66 -13.91 1.96
CA ALA A 165 10.20 -12.65 2.53
C ALA A 165 10.89 -12.36 3.87
N THR A 166 11.14 -11.09 4.17
CA THR A 166 11.52 -10.61 5.50
C THR A 166 10.53 -9.59 6.00
N ASP A 167 10.26 -9.61 7.31
CA ASP A 167 9.26 -8.74 7.95
C ASP A 167 7.91 -8.81 7.23
N LEU A 168 7.46 -10.04 6.94
CA LEU A 168 6.22 -10.30 6.23
C LEU A 168 5.04 -10.10 7.18
N THR A 169 4.11 -9.23 6.85
CA THR A 169 2.80 -9.16 7.50
C THR A 169 1.69 -9.46 6.50
N THR A 170 0.67 -10.18 6.93
CA THR A 170 -0.54 -10.43 6.14
C THR A 170 -1.76 -10.14 6.98
N ASP A 171 -2.70 -9.39 6.43
CA ASP A 171 -3.98 -9.09 7.07
C ASP A 171 -5.04 -9.92 6.36
N SER A 172 -5.48 -10.98 7.03
CA SER A 172 -6.32 -12.03 6.44
C SER A 172 -7.66 -12.15 7.15
N THR A 173 -8.76 -12.39 6.45
CA THR A 173 -10.01 -12.81 7.09
C THR A 173 -10.07 -14.30 7.35
N GLU A 174 -9.28 -15.07 6.60
CA GLU A 174 -9.20 -16.52 6.74
C GLU A 174 -7.78 -17.01 6.44
N VAL A 175 -7.29 -17.94 7.25
CA VAL A 175 -6.06 -18.70 7.02
C VAL A 175 -6.37 -20.17 7.23
N ALA A 176 -6.17 -20.97 6.19
CA ALA A 176 -6.41 -22.41 6.18
C ALA A 176 -5.15 -23.18 5.76
N GLY A 177 -4.96 -24.36 6.34
CA GLY A 177 -3.84 -25.26 6.06
C GLY A 177 -3.51 -26.19 7.22
N ASP A 178 -2.56 -27.10 7.00
CA ASP A 178 -2.04 -28.00 8.02
C ASP A 178 -0.84 -27.32 8.72
N ALA A 179 -1.09 -26.74 9.90
CA ALA A 179 -0.09 -25.96 10.64
C ALA A 179 0.66 -26.78 11.71
N THR A 180 1.94 -26.48 11.89
CA THR A 180 2.78 -26.97 12.98
C THR A 180 3.58 -25.80 13.51
N PHE A 181 3.57 -25.63 14.83
CA PHE A 181 4.31 -24.58 15.52
C PHE A 181 5.34 -25.20 16.45
N ASP A 182 6.46 -24.50 16.60
CA ASP A 182 7.48 -24.85 17.57
C ASP A 182 7.62 -23.69 18.56
N ASP A 183 7.60 -24.01 19.85
CA ASP A 183 7.57 -23.08 20.98
C ASP A 183 6.44 -22.05 20.85
N ILE A 184 5.18 -22.52 20.76
CA ILE A 184 4.00 -21.67 20.65
C ILE A 184 3.52 -21.16 22.01
N GLU A 185 3.24 -19.87 22.07
CA GLU A 185 2.55 -19.18 23.16
C GLU A 185 1.18 -18.72 22.64
N ILE A 186 0.13 -18.95 23.41
CA ILE A 186 -1.26 -18.64 23.02
C ILE A 186 -1.94 -17.90 24.17
N GLY A 187 -2.65 -16.82 23.86
CA GLY A 187 -3.34 -15.99 24.86
C GLY A 187 -2.50 -14.84 25.40
N ASN A 188 -1.46 -14.45 24.67
CA ASN A 188 -0.67 -13.26 25.00
C ASN A 188 -1.47 -11.99 24.71
N ASP A 189 -1.12 -10.90 25.38
CA ASP A 189 -1.58 -9.57 24.98
C ASP A 189 -0.82 -9.13 23.72
N ALA A 190 -1.54 -8.74 22.67
CA ALA A 190 -0.94 -8.42 21.38
C ALA A 190 0.10 -7.29 21.44
N SER A 191 0.03 -6.40 22.44
CA SER A 191 1.01 -5.32 22.65
C SER A 191 2.37 -5.81 23.21
N THR A 192 2.42 -7.06 23.66
CA THR A 192 3.60 -7.67 24.32
C THR A 192 4.39 -8.59 23.41
N LEU A 193 3.91 -8.83 22.19
CA LEU A 193 4.57 -9.69 21.20
C LEU A 193 5.99 -9.21 20.86
N SER A 194 6.87 -10.17 20.58
CA SER A 194 8.28 -9.89 20.29
C SER A 194 8.97 -10.85 19.31
N ALA A 195 8.34 -11.96 18.92
CA ALA A 195 8.93 -12.96 18.04
C ALA A 195 9.23 -12.44 16.61
N ALA A 196 8.41 -11.55 16.06
CA ALA A 196 8.62 -10.87 14.77
C ALA A 196 8.81 -9.35 14.92
N GLY A 197 8.43 -8.79 16.07
CA GLY A 197 8.56 -7.37 16.38
C GLY A 197 7.38 -6.53 15.92
N VAL A 198 6.23 -7.16 15.67
CA VAL A 198 4.97 -6.52 15.31
C VAL A 198 4.01 -6.64 16.49
N LYS A 199 3.66 -5.50 17.06
CA LYS A 199 2.75 -5.42 18.20
C LYS A 199 1.35 -5.08 17.73
N GLY A 200 0.36 -5.79 18.28
CA GLY A 200 -1.05 -5.50 18.08
C GLY A 200 -1.63 -4.59 19.17
N PRO A 201 -2.95 -4.36 19.13
CA PRO A 201 -3.63 -3.50 20.09
C PRO A 201 -3.60 -4.07 21.52
N GLU A 202 -3.54 -3.19 22.52
CA GLU A 202 -3.58 -3.57 23.94
C GLU A 202 -4.89 -4.28 24.29
N GLY A 203 -4.81 -5.33 25.12
CA GLY A 203 -5.96 -6.12 25.56
C GLY A 203 -6.51 -7.11 24.54
N VAL A 204 -5.89 -7.22 23.36
CA VAL A 204 -6.33 -8.15 22.31
C VAL A 204 -5.59 -9.49 22.42
N PHE A 205 -6.34 -10.57 22.23
CA PHE A 205 -5.81 -11.93 22.15
C PHE A 205 -4.77 -12.07 21.04
N SER A 206 -3.68 -12.75 21.35
CA SER A 206 -2.64 -13.06 20.39
C SER A 206 -1.95 -14.39 20.66
N GLN A 207 -1.17 -14.82 19.68
CA GLN A 207 -0.30 -15.98 19.74
C GLN A 207 1.05 -15.66 19.06
N GLN A 208 2.12 -16.30 19.51
CA GLN A 208 3.43 -16.22 18.86
C GLN A 208 4.16 -17.55 18.93
N ALA A 209 5.12 -17.78 18.03
CA ALA A 209 5.92 -18.99 18.02
C ALA A 209 7.34 -18.72 17.48
N ARG A 210 8.30 -19.55 17.87
CA ARG A 210 9.66 -19.49 17.32
C ARG A 210 9.68 -19.86 15.84
N THR A 211 8.97 -20.93 15.47
CA THR A 211 8.81 -21.32 14.07
C THR A 211 7.39 -21.72 13.76
N VAL A 212 7.01 -21.54 12.50
CA VAL A 212 5.73 -21.97 11.95
C VAL A 212 5.97 -22.70 10.63
N ARG A 213 5.24 -23.78 10.42
CA ARG A 213 5.15 -24.47 9.14
C ARG A 213 3.69 -24.70 8.81
N ILE A 214 3.23 -24.19 7.66
CA ILE A 214 1.85 -24.38 7.19
C ILE A 214 1.92 -25.07 5.83
N ALA A 215 1.45 -26.31 5.76
CA ALA A 215 1.26 -27.00 4.49
C ALA A 215 -0.13 -26.72 3.92
N LYS A 216 -0.25 -26.73 2.58
CA LYS A 216 -1.49 -26.42 1.86
C LYS A 216 -2.08 -25.08 2.29
N LEU A 217 -1.22 -24.07 2.37
CA LEU A 217 -1.61 -22.73 2.78
C LEU A 217 -2.63 -22.17 1.78
N ARG A 218 -3.74 -21.67 2.32
CA ARG A 218 -4.68 -20.81 1.63
C ARG A 218 -5.06 -19.67 2.56
N GLN A 219 -4.87 -18.44 2.11
CA GLN A 219 -5.24 -17.24 2.84
C GLN A 219 -6.15 -16.37 1.98
N THR A 220 -7.11 -15.73 2.63
CA THR A 220 -7.91 -14.65 2.05
C THR A 220 -7.43 -13.34 2.68
N ASN A 221 -6.66 -12.56 1.94
CA ASN A 221 -5.95 -11.38 2.43
C ASN A 221 -6.58 -10.08 1.93
N TYR A 222 -6.51 -9.03 2.74
CA TYR A 222 -6.79 -7.65 2.34
C TYR A 222 -5.52 -6.84 2.15
N ALA A 223 -4.46 -7.19 2.89
CA ALA A 223 -3.15 -6.61 2.74
C ALA A 223 -2.04 -7.64 2.93
N THR A 224 -0.90 -7.35 2.32
CA THR A 224 0.35 -8.07 2.57
C THR A 224 1.47 -7.06 2.42
N THR A 225 2.30 -6.94 3.46
CA THR A 225 3.48 -6.08 3.44
C THR A 225 4.72 -6.92 3.75
N ALA A 226 5.87 -6.51 3.24
CA ALA A 226 7.13 -7.15 3.53
C ALA A 226 8.25 -6.11 3.41
N GLY A 227 9.26 -6.19 4.29
CA GLY A 227 10.47 -5.38 4.16
C GLY A 227 11.25 -5.74 2.89
N VAL A 228 11.36 -7.04 2.59
CA VAL A 228 11.91 -7.55 1.33
C VAL A 228 11.05 -8.70 0.85
N PHE A 229 10.71 -8.72 -0.43
CA PHE A 229 9.98 -9.83 -1.05
C PHE A 229 10.64 -10.26 -2.36
N LYS A 230 11.20 -11.47 -2.38
CA LYS A 230 11.89 -12.04 -3.55
C LYS A 230 11.00 -13.11 -4.17
N LEU A 231 10.67 -12.92 -5.44
CA LEU A 231 9.78 -13.77 -6.21
C LEU A 231 10.54 -14.43 -7.38
N PRO A 232 11.32 -15.51 -7.16
CA PRO A 232 11.96 -16.24 -8.23
C PRO A 232 10.94 -16.81 -9.21
N GLY A 233 11.18 -16.65 -10.51
CA GLY A 233 10.26 -17.14 -11.55
C GLY A 233 8.91 -16.40 -11.58
N LEU A 234 8.90 -15.13 -11.15
CA LEU A 234 7.71 -14.29 -11.17
C LEU A 234 7.02 -14.31 -12.55
N LYS A 235 5.73 -14.66 -12.54
CA LYS A 235 4.84 -14.56 -13.69
C LYS A 235 3.58 -13.80 -13.28
N LEU A 236 3.34 -12.68 -13.96
CA LEU A 236 2.08 -11.93 -13.89
C LEU A 236 1.24 -12.21 -15.14
N SER A 237 -0.05 -12.42 -14.96
CA SER A 237 -0.99 -12.64 -16.06
C SER A 237 -2.43 -12.38 -15.63
N PHE A 238 -3.32 -12.17 -16.59
CA PHE A 238 -4.76 -12.27 -16.35
C PHE A 238 -5.25 -13.69 -16.67
N SER A 239 -6.22 -14.18 -15.90
CA SER A 239 -6.76 -15.54 -16.01
C SER A 239 -8.26 -15.56 -15.74
N SER A 240 -9.00 -16.44 -16.42
CA SER A 240 -10.40 -16.71 -16.08
C SER A 240 -10.57 -17.52 -14.79
N THR A 241 -9.47 -18.07 -14.27
CA THR A 241 -9.44 -18.87 -13.03
C THR A 241 -8.42 -18.28 -12.04
N GLY A 242 -8.80 -18.24 -10.76
CA GLY A 242 -7.93 -17.81 -9.67
C GLY A 242 -7.08 -18.94 -9.11
N CYS A 243 -6.48 -18.67 -7.94
CA CYS A 243 -6.00 -19.67 -7.01
C CYS A 243 -7.19 -20.18 -6.15
#